data_AF-A0A1G0YVC7-F1
#
_entry.id   AF-A0A1G0YVC7-F1
#
_cell.length_a   1.000
_cell.length_b   1.000
_cell.length_c   1.000
_cell.angle_alpha   90.00
_cell.angle_beta   90.00
_cell.angle_gamma   90.00
#
_symmetry.space_group_name_H-M   'P 1'
#
loop_
_entity.id
_entity.type
_entity.pdbx_description
1 polymer ?
#
loop_
_entity_poly.entity_id
_entity_poly.type
_entity_poly.pdbx_seq_one_letter_code
_entity_poly.pdbx_strand_id
1 'polypeptide(L)'
;MPKNIFSLLMFAFSVCVICLQGHAQTTEKSPIPKSRIIELSEKAAALAQSKLSVNPKDVKGLVLVKFAHHFNSGDRALLLLRAKLKYNIKIEKPENEVSEADFLNLLTKSAELFREPGNDKNRQLMGIVYSMIRLIQPNNEDALVVLMELQDAGAETELDKLLSQNISDYENPQPIEYDPKDPRYIISNVKKTITVPADIPWTDTWVKVKEGKIIRVKATRLWSMGGGPFPSTDANGYDNAELVKNRKEGKSFQYFTYKTTSATKMSSVKRSKSEGSANLGSLIAKIGNKIYPAGLESTFRADTSGVLFFGPYEWDDYSDNTGFLTITFEVADK
;
A
#
# COMPACT_ATOMS: atom_id res chain seq x y z
N MET A 1 35.50 6.87 65.83
CA MET A 1 34.37 5.90 65.81
C MET A 1 33.82 5.84 64.38
N PRO A 2 33.43 4.66 63.88
CA PRO A 2 34.30 3.86 63.00
C PRO A 2 34.10 4.09 61.49
N LYS A 3 35.19 3.89 60.76
CA LYS A 3 35.28 3.56 59.33
C LYS A 3 34.87 2.09 59.13
N ASN A 4 34.09 1.79 58.08
CA ASN A 4 33.78 0.47 57.49
C ASN A 4 32.51 0.67 56.62
N ILE A 5 32.27 0.17 55.41
CA ILE A 5 32.77 -0.93 54.56
C ILE A 5 32.40 -0.53 53.11
N PHE A 6 33.26 -0.80 52.13
CA PHE A 6 32.94 -1.54 50.88
C PHE A 6 34.04 -1.32 49.85
N SER A 7 34.98 -2.27 49.87
CA SER A 7 35.90 -2.58 48.79
C SER A 7 35.35 -3.78 48.03
N LEU A 8 35.53 -3.75 46.71
CA LEU A 8 35.73 -4.89 45.81
C LEU A 8 34.57 -5.89 45.63
N LEU A 9 33.96 -5.85 44.45
CA LEU A 9 33.94 -7.04 43.59
C LEU A 9 33.96 -6.62 42.11
N MET A 10 35.13 -6.82 41.50
CA MET A 10 35.29 -6.97 40.05
C MET A 10 34.74 -8.34 39.63
N PHE A 11 34.05 -8.40 38.48
CA PHE A 11 34.32 -9.28 37.33
C PHE A 11 33.04 -9.63 36.55
N ALA A 12 33.09 -9.27 35.26
CA ALA A 12 32.58 -10.02 34.11
C ALA A 12 31.12 -10.52 34.11
N PHE A 13 30.28 -9.85 33.33
CA PHE A 13 29.48 -10.55 32.30
C PHE A 13 29.23 -9.62 31.11
N SER A 14 30.09 -9.76 30.11
CA SER A 14 29.78 -9.44 28.73
C SER A 14 28.78 -10.47 28.22
N VAL A 15 27.49 -10.13 28.19
CA VAL A 15 26.51 -10.85 27.37
C VAL A 15 25.89 -9.87 26.40
N CYS A 16 26.31 -10.08 25.16
CA CYS A 16 25.72 -9.61 23.93
C CYS A 16 24.20 -9.83 23.96
N VAL A 17 23.42 -8.77 24.11
CA VAL A 17 22.01 -8.75 23.71
C VAL A 17 21.92 -7.88 22.46
N ILE A 18 22.30 -8.49 21.34
CA ILE A 18 21.79 -8.09 20.03
C ILE A 18 20.31 -8.50 20.05
N CYS A 19 19.43 -7.61 20.50
CA CYS A 19 18.02 -7.75 20.22
C CYS A 19 17.84 -7.54 18.72
N LEU A 20 17.65 -8.64 17.99
CA LEU A 20 17.11 -8.68 16.64
C LEU A 20 15.85 -7.80 16.58
N GLN A 21 15.96 -6.58 16.07
CA GLN A 21 14.85 -5.89 15.45
C GLN A 21 14.70 -6.43 14.02
N GLY A 22 14.33 -7.70 13.93
CA GLY A 22 13.71 -8.25 12.73
C GLY A 22 12.34 -7.60 12.59
N HIS A 23 12.27 -6.45 11.91
CA HIS A 23 11.02 -5.93 11.38
C HIS A 23 10.55 -6.91 10.31
N ALA A 24 9.82 -7.94 10.73
CA ALA A 24 8.95 -8.68 9.85
C ALA A 24 7.91 -7.68 9.36
N GLN A 25 8.16 -7.08 8.19
CA GLN A 25 7.13 -6.41 7.42
C GLN A 25 6.17 -7.49 6.95
N THR A 26 5.20 -7.81 7.81
CA THR A 26 3.96 -8.45 7.41
C THR A 26 3.37 -7.58 6.33
N THR A 27 3.19 -8.12 5.14
CA THR A 27 2.40 -7.49 4.08
C THR A 27 0.99 -7.36 4.62
N GLU A 28 0.68 -6.22 5.21
CA GLU A 28 -0.65 -5.89 5.71
C GLU A 28 -1.59 -5.78 4.51
N LYS A 29 -2.25 -6.90 4.21
CA LYS A 29 -3.59 -6.82 3.62
C LYS A 29 -4.36 -5.85 4.50
N SER A 30 -4.84 -4.75 3.93
CA SER A 30 -5.79 -3.86 4.61
C SER A 30 -6.85 -4.75 5.26
N PRO A 31 -6.95 -4.82 6.60
CA PRO A 31 -7.81 -5.79 7.29
C PRO A 31 -9.31 -5.54 7.04
N ILE A 32 -9.62 -4.49 6.28
CA ILE A 32 -10.95 -3.97 6.06
C ILE A 32 -11.41 -4.34 4.64
N PRO A 33 -12.50 -5.10 4.51
CA PRO A 33 -13.10 -5.38 3.22
C PRO A 33 -13.49 -4.07 2.52
N LYS A 34 -13.05 -3.87 1.26
CA LYS A 34 -13.45 -2.70 0.44
C LYS A 34 -14.97 -2.53 0.37
N SER A 35 -15.72 -3.63 0.42
CA SER A 35 -17.19 -3.63 0.49
C SER A 35 -17.72 -2.87 1.71
N ARG A 36 -17.05 -2.96 2.86
CA ARG A 36 -17.47 -2.25 4.09
C ARG A 36 -17.24 -0.74 3.98
N ILE A 37 -16.13 -0.34 3.37
CA ILE A 37 -15.80 1.06 3.10
C ILE A 37 -16.83 1.68 2.15
N ILE A 38 -17.19 0.96 1.09
CA ILE A 38 -18.23 1.37 0.14
C ILE A 38 -19.58 1.51 0.86
N GLU A 39 -19.98 0.52 1.67
CA GLU A 39 -21.24 0.56 2.42
C GLU A 39 -21.30 1.76 3.40
N LEU A 40 -20.20 2.04 4.11
CA LEU A 40 -20.08 3.22 4.98
C LEU A 40 -20.30 4.52 4.19
N SER A 41 -19.67 4.64 3.03
CA SER A 41 -19.83 5.81 2.17
C SER A 41 -21.27 5.97 1.66
N GLU A 42 -21.87 4.89 1.16
CA GLU A 42 -23.23 4.92 0.61
C GLU A 42 -24.26 5.30 1.66
N LYS A 43 -24.19 4.69 2.86
CA LYS A 43 -25.10 5.03 3.96
C LYS A 43 -24.87 6.45 4.49
N ALA A 44 -23.62 6.91 4.54
CA ALA A 44 -23.32 8.30 4.90
C ALA A 44 -23.89 9.29 3.87
N ALA A 45 -23.78 8.99 2.57
CA ALA A 45 -24.33 9.83 1.51
C ALA A 45 -25.86 9.89 1.55
N ALA A 46 -26.54 8.76 1.80
CA ALA A 46 -27.99 8.71 1.94
C ALA A 46 -28.46 9.50 3.17
N LEU A 47 -27.80 9.33 4.33
CA LEU A 47 -28.11 10.10 5.54
C LEU A 47 -27.84 11.60 5.34
N ALA A 48 -26.74 11.95 4.67
CA ALA A 48 -26.43 13.33 4.30
C ALA A 48 -27.53 13.94 3.42
N GLN A 49 -27.95 13.23 2.38
CA GLN A 49 -29.00 13.67 1.48
C GLN A 49 -30.31 13.91 2.22
N SER A 50 -30.70 13.02 3.14
CA SER A 50 -31.89 13.19 3.97
C SER A 50 -31.82 14.50 4.78
N LYS A 51 -30.72 14.75 5.49
CA LYS A 51 -30.52 15.99 6.26
C LYS A 51 -30.52 17.24 5.40
N LEU A 52 -29.77 17.21 4.29
CA LEU A 52 -29.60 18.35 3.40
C LEU A 52 -30.85 18.68 2.58
N SER A 53 -31.73 17.69 2.37
CA SER A 53 -33.06 17.91 1.76
C SER A 53 -33.98 18.77 2.65
N VAL A 54 -33.79 18.70 3.97
CA VAL A 54 -34.51 19.53 4.95
C VAL A 54 -33.82 20.88 5.13
N ASN A 55 -32.50 20.86 5.28
CA ASN A 55 -31.68 22.07 5.45
C ASN A 55 -30.34 21.94 4.70
N PRO A 56 -30.14 22.65 3.57
CA PRO A 56 -28.89 22.59 2.80
C PRO A 56 -27.63 23.06 3.56
N LYS A 57 -27.81 23.73 4.71
CA LYS A 57 -26.73 24.20 5.59
C LYS A 57 -26.57 23.34 6.85
N ASP A 58 -27.20 22.16 6.90
CA ASP A 58 -27.07 21.24 8.04
C ASP A 58 -25.61 20.82 8.20
N VAL A 59 -25.01 21.19 9.33
CA VAL A 59 -23.59 20.95 9.61
C VAL A 59 -23.26 19.46 9.59
N LYS A 60 -24.12 18.61 10.19
CA LYS A 60 -23.92 17.16 10.20
C LYS A 60 -24.03 16.60 8.77
N GLY A 61 -25.00 17.06 8.00
CA GLY A 61 -25.18 16.71 6.59
C GLY A 61 -23.95 17.04 5.75
N LEU A 62 -23.37 18.23 5.92
CA LEU A 62 -22.14 18.62 5.21
C LEU A 62 -20.93 17.78 5.60
N VAL A 63 -20.77 17.46 6.89
CA VAL A 63 -19.69 16.57 7.36
C VAL A 63 -19.88 15.15 6.84
N LEU A 64 -21.11 14.63 6.79
CA LEU A 64 -21.41 13.31 6.20
C LEU A 64 -21.08 13.25 4.71
N VAL A 65 -21.28 14.34 3.95
CA VAL A 65 -20.82 14.43 2.55
C VAL A 65 -19.30 14.34 2.46
N LYS A 66 -18.56 15.04 3.34
CA LYS A 66 -17.10 14.95 3.38
C LYS A 66 -16.65 13.52 3.71
N PHE A 67 -17.27 12.89 4.70
CA PHE A 67 -16.99 11.51 5.08
C PHE A 67 -17.24 10.53 3.93
N ALA A 68 -18.39 10.60 3.27
CA ALA A 68 -18.68 9.74 2.11
C ALA A 68 -17.65 9.97 0.99
N HIS A 69 -17.29 11.23 0.74
CA HIS A 69 -16.34 11.56 -0.33
C HIS A 69 -14.93 11.04 -0.06
N HIS A 70 -14.55 11.04 1.21
CA HIS A 70 -13.26 10.55 1.68
C HIS A 70 -13.09 9.04 1.42
N PHE A 71 -14.18 8.27 1.43
CA PHE A 71 -14.15 6.81 1.21
C PHE A 71 -14.51 6.38 -0.22
N ASN A 72 -15.38 7.11 -0.91
CA ASN A 72 -15.79 6.79 -2.28
C ASN A 72 -15.96 8.06 -3.12
N SER A 73 -14.84 8.68 -3.50
CA SER A 73 -14.81 9.95 -4.22
C SER A 73 -15.43 9.89 -5.62
N GLY A 74 -15.43 8.70 -6.23
CA GLY A 74 -15.95 8.44 -7.57
C GLY A 74 -17.43 8.06 -7.64
N ASP A 75 -18.12 7.93 -6.49
CA ASP A 75 -19.54 7.58 -6.50
C ASP A 75 -20.39 8.65 -7.20
N ARG A 76 -21.17 8.21 -8.19
CA ARG A 76 -21.99 9.10 -9.02
C ARG A 76 -23.07 9.79 -8.19
N ALA A 77 -23.71 9.09 -7.25
CA ALA A 77 -24.78 9.65 -6.44
C ALA A 77 -24.24 10.76 -5.52
N LEU A 78 -23.09 10.52 -4.89
CA LEU A 78 -22.39 11.50 -4.07
C LEU A 78 -21.89 12.70 -4.89
N LEU A 79 -21.33 12.48 -6.07
CA LEU A 79 -20.93 13.56 -6.98
C LEU A 79 -22.13 14.44 -7.36
N LEU A 80 -23.29 13.82 -7.62
CA LEU A 80 -24.53 14.55 -7.90
C LEU A 80 -24.99 15.34 -6.68
N LEU A 81 -24.95 14.78 -5.47
CA LEU A 81 -25.29 15.48 -4.23
C LEU A 81 -24.38 16.71 -4.01
N ARG A 82 -23.07 16.56 -4.21
CA ARG A 82 -22.10 17.67 -4.14
C ARG A 82 -22.36 18.73 -5.19
N ALA A 83 -22.68 18.33 -6.42
CA ALA A 83 -23.04 19.25 -7.48
C ALA A 83 -24.31 20.05 -7.11
N LYS A 84 -25.34 19.38 -6.57
CA LYS A 84 -26.55 20.06 -6.09
C LYS A 84 -26.25 21.09 -5.01
N LEU A 85 -25.40 20.76 -4.03
CA LEU A 85 -24.92 21.73 -3.03
C LEU A 85 -24.17 22.91 -3.66
N LYS A 86 -23.19 22.62 -4.54
CA LYS A 86 -22.34 23.63 -5.17
C LYS A 86 -23.13 24.63 -6.02
N TYR A 87 -24.12 24.14 -6.76
CA TYR A 87 -24.94 24.95 -7.66
C TYR A 87 -26.27 25.39 -7.02
N ASN A 88 -26.43 25.20 -5.70
CA ASN A 88 -27.63 25.58 -4.95
C ASN A 88 -28.93 25.01 -5.56
N ILE A 89 -28.87 23.77 -6.05
CA ILE A 89 -30.01 23.03 -6.61
C ILE A 89 -30.72 22.34 -5.45
N LYS A 90 -32.06 22.30 -5.50
CA LYS A 90 -32.88 21.58 -4.52
C LYS A 90 -32.43 20.13 -4.38
N ILE A 91 -32.19 19.72 -3.14
CA ILE A 91 -31.86 18.34 -2.77
C ILE A 91 -33.16 17.63 -2.42
N GLU A 92 -33.45 16.56 -3.14
CA GLU A 92 -34.58 15.69 -2.86
C GLU A 92 -34.19 14.64 -1.83
N LYS A 93 -35.17 14.10 -1.11
CA LYS A 93 -34.95 12.98 -0.21
C LYS A 93 -34.37 11.78 -0.98
N PRO A 94 -33.51 10.97 -0.34
CA PRO A 94 -33.03 9.74 -0.96
C PRO A 94 -34.18 8.74 -1.15
N GLU A 95 -34.10 7.90 -2.19
CA GLU A 95 -35.05 6.80 -2.40
C GLU A 95 -35.01 5.80 -1.23
N ASN A 96 -33.81 5.51 -0.75
CA ASN A 96 -33.56 4.66 0.40
C ASN A 96 -33.14 5.53 1.59
N GLU A 97 -34.08 5.85 2.48
CA GLU A 97 -33.77 6.57 3.71
C GLU A 97 -32.93 5.69 4.65
N VAL A 98 -31.87 6.27 5.20
CA VAL A 98 -31.02 5.65 6.22
C VAL A 98 -31.23 6.44 7.51
N SER A 99 -31.59 5.75 8.61
CA SER A 99 -31.71 6.40 9.91
C SER A 99 -30.33 6.64 10.54
N GLU A 100 -30.24 7.61 11.46
CA GLU A 100 -29.01 7.80 12.25
C GLU A 100 -28.65 6.55 13.06
N ALA A 101 -29.64 5.80 13.55
CA ALA A 101 -29.43 4.57 14.30
C ALA A 101 -28.83 3.46 13.43
N ASP A 102 -29.30 3.31 12.19
CA ASP A 102 -28.76 2.31 11.25
C ASP A 102 -27.31 2.63 10.87
N PHE A 103 -27.03 3.91 10.61
CA PHE A 103 -25.69 4.34 10.28
C PHE A 103 -24.74 4.22 11.48
N LEU A 104 -25.20 4.56 12.68
CA LEU A 104 -24.44 4.36 13.90
C LEU A 104 -24.11 2.88 14.14
N ASN A 105 -25.08 1.98 13.96
CA ASN A 105 -24.84 0.54 14.08
C ASN A 105 -23.77 0.05 13.09
N LEU A 106 -23.76 0.59 11.86
CA LEU A 106 -22.72 0.28 10.88
C LEU A 106 -21.35 0.82 11.31
N LEU A 107 -21.29 2.04 11.86
CA LEU A 107 -20.05 2.64 12.38
C LEU A 107 -19.49 1.79 13.53
N THR A 108 -20.31 1.40 14.50
CA THR A 108 -19.88 0.57 15.64
C THR A 108 -19.31 -0.77 15.17
N LYS A 109 -20.01 -1.47 14.28
CA LYS A 109 -19.51 -2.73 13.69
C LYS A 109 -18.21 -2.55 12.91
N SER A 110 -18.04 -1.41 12.25
CA SER A 110 -16.81 -1.10 11.51
C SER A 110 -15.66 -0.78 12.47
N ALA A 111 -15.93 -0.09 13.57
CA ALA A 111 -14.93 0.22 14.60
C ALA A 111 -14.32 -1.03 15.23
N GLU A 112 -15.13 -2.07 15.47
CA GLU A 112 -14.66 -3.37 15.97
C GLU A 112 -13.64 -4.01 15.04
N LEU A 113 -13.84 -3.90 13.72
CA LEU A 113 -12.90 -4.41 12.72
C LEU A 113 -11.59 -3.61 12.69
N PHE A 114 -11.62 -2.35 13.11
CA PHE A 114 -10.47 -1.45 13.00
C PHE A 114 -9.58 -1.49 14.24
N ARG A 115 -9.98 -2.19 15.31
CA ARG A 115 -9.28 -2.24 16.60
C ARG A 115 -8.02 -3.13 16.61
N GLU A 116 -7.62 -3.69 15.46
CA GLU A 116 -6.42 -4.53 15.38
C GLU A 116 -5.13 -3.71 15.59
N PRO A 117 -4.30 -4.07 16.59
CA PRO A 117 -3.12 -3.28 16.98
C PRO A 117 -1.98 -3.41 15.96
N GLY A 118 -1.28 -2.29 15.73
CA GLY A 118 0.00 -2.25 15.00
C GLY A 118 -0.01 -1.52 13.67
N ASN A 119 -1.18 -1.09 13.17
CA ASN A 119 -1.31 -0.43 11.87
C ASN A 119 -1.67 1.06 12.01
N ASP A 120 -0.84 1.96 11.49
CA ASP A 120 -1.12 3.40 11.46
C ASP A 120 -2.39 3.74 10.67
N LYS A 121 -2.69 2.97 9.62
CA LYS A 121 -3.92 3.09 8.81
C LYS A 121 -5.16 2.70 9.63
N ASN A 122 -5.09 1.62 10.40
CA ASN A 122 -6.20 1.25 11.28
C ASN A 122 -6.44 2.32 12.34
N ARG A 123 -5.37 2.89 12.92
CA ARG A 123 -5.48 3.99 13.88
C ARG A 123 -6.18 5.22 13.29
N GLN A 124 -5.84 5.59 12.05
CA GLN A 124 -6.51 6.70 11.36
C GLN A 124 -7.99 6.40 11.09
N LEU A 125 -8.30 5.18 10.62
CA LEU A 125 -9.67 4.75 10.34
C LEU A 125 -10.53 4.65 11.60
N MET A 126 -9.95 4.18 12.70
CA MET A 126 -10.56 4.26 14.03
C MET A 126 -10.85 5.71 14.40
N GLY A 127 -9.88 6.60 14.25
CA GLY A 127 -10.05 8.03 14.51
C GLY A 127 -11.23 8.62 13.74
N ILE A 128 -11.34 8.31 12.44
CA ILE A 128 -12.44 8.76 11.57
C ILE A 128 -13.79 8.19 12.05
N VAL A 129 -13.88 6.87 12.27
CA VAL A 129 -15.14 6.24 12.66
C VAL A 129 -15.62 6.68 14.04
N TYR A 130 -14.74 6.71 15.04
CA TYR A 130 -15.13 7.15 16.39
C TYR A 130 -15.45 8.65 16.43
N SER A 131 -14.80 9.46 15.60
CA SER A 131 -15.18 10.87 15.43
C SER A 131 -16.56 11.03 14.79
N MET A 132 -16.94 10.15 13.85
CA MET A 132 -18.29 10.12 13.30
C MET A 132 -19.33 9.63 14.31
N ILE A 133 -19.00 8.62 15.12
CA ILE A 133 -19.85 8.18 16.24
C ILE A 133 -20.12 9.36 17.17
N ARG A 134 -19.08 10.11 17.56
CA ARG A 134 -19.20 11.32 18.39
C ARG A 134 -20.02 12.43 17.71
N LEU A 135 -19.91 12.62 16.40
CA LEU A 135 -20.72 13.59 15.65
C LEU A 135 -22.23 13.28 15.74
N ILE A 136 -22.58 12.00 15.67
CA ILE A 136 -23.97 11.53 15.73
C ILE A 136 -24.47 11.51 17.18
N GLN A 137 -23.67 10.94 18.09
CA GLN A 137 -23.90 10.82 19.52
C GLN A 137 -22.79 11.50 20.34
N PRO A 138 -22.91 12.80 20.64
CA PRO A 138 -21.87 13.56 21.33
C PRO A 138 -21.48 13.04 22.72
N ASN A 139 -22.39 12.34 23.38
CA ASN A 139 -22.21 11.79 24.74
C ASN A 139 -21.87 10.29 24.73
N ASN A 140 -21.44 9.72 23.60
CA ASN A 140 -21.04 8.32 23.53
C ASN A 140 -19.71 8.14 24.27
N GLU A 141 -19.76 7.58 25.48
CA GLU A 141 -18.60 7.42 26.38
C GLU A 141 -17.49 6.58 25.74
N ASP A 142 -17.85 5.46 25.09
CA ASP A 142 -16.88 4.58 24.42
C ASP A 142 -16.09 5.32 23.35
N ALA A 143 -16.78 6.14 22.54
CA ALA A 143 -16.13 6.93 21.50
C ALA A 143 -15.21 8.01 22.08
N LEU A 144 -15.61 8.64 23.19
CA LEU A 144 -14.77 9.63 23.86
C LEU A 144 -13.51 8.98 24.44
N VAL A 145 -13.63 7.83 25.10
CA VAL A 145 -12.49 7.08 25.64
C VAL A 145 -11.52 6.70 24.54
N VAL A 146 -12.00 6.10 23.44
CA VAL A 146 -11.11 5.67 22.34
C VAL A 146 -10.43 6.87 21.66
N LEU A 147 -11.13 7.99 21.46
CA LEU A 147 -10.50 9.18 20.89
C LEU A 147 -9.42 9.75 21.82
N MET A 148 -9.64 9.74 23.15
CA MET A 148 -8.61 10.13 24.11
C MET A 148 -7.40 9.19 24.06
N GLU A 149 -7.61 7.87 24.01
CA GLU A 149 -6.54 6.88 23.87
C GLU A 149 -5.70 7.10 22.59
N LEU A 150 -6.37 7.40 21.47
CA LEU A 150 -5.70 7.73 20.20
C LEU A 150 -4.88 9.01 20.33
N GLN A 151 -5.45 10.05 20.96
CA GLN A 151 -4.76 11.33 21.16
C GLN A 151 -3.53 11.19 22.07
N ASP A 152 -3.64 10.43 23.17
CA ASP A 152 -2.53 10.14 24.09
C ASP A 152 -1.41 9.34 23.41
N ALA A 153 -1.78 8.51 22.42
CA ALA A 153 -0.84 7.82 21.54
C ALA A 153 -0.24 8.72 20.42
N GLY A 154 -0.58 10.01 20.40
CA GLY A 154 -0.09 11.00 19.44
C GLY A 154 -0.82 11.01 18.09
N ALA A 155 -1.98 10.34 17.98
CA ALA A 155 -2.77 10.34 16.76
C ALA A 155 -3.64 11.61 16.62
N GLU A 156 -3.91 11.99 15.37
CA GLU A 156 -4.90 13.04 15.06
C GLU A 156 -6.31 12.54 15.34
N THR A 157 -7.16 13.38 15.93
CA THR A 157 -8.53 13.04 16.33
C THR A 157 -9.56 14.10 15.93
N GLU A 158 -9.13 15.24 15.37
CA GLU A 158 -10.05 16.23 14.83
C GLU A 158 -10.61 15.76 13.48
N LEU A 159 -11.92 15.53 13.44
CA LEU A 159 -12.61 14.98 12.28
C LEU A 159 -12.34 15.73 10.97
N ASP A 160 -12.33 17.06 10.98
CA ASP A 160 -12.07 17.84 9.77
C ASP A 160 -10.63 17.66 9.27
N LYS A 161 -9.65 17.51 10.17
CA LYS A 161 -8.26 17.21 9.79
C LYS A 161 -8.14 15.79 9.26
N LEU A 162 -8.77 14.83 9.93
CA LEU A 162 -8.81 13.42 9.51
C LEU A 162 -9.44 13.25 8.12
N LEU A 163 -10.57 13.92 7.86
CA LEU A 163 -11.25 13.85 6.55
C LEU A 163 -10.52 14.61 5.45
N SER A 164 -9.64 15.55 5.80
CA SER A 164 -8.80 16.29 4.84
C SER A 164 -7.52 15.53 4.48
N GLN A 165 -7.12 14.54 5.28
CA GLN A 165 -6.05 13.61 4.92
C GLN A 165 -6.62 12.64 3.88
N ASN A 166 -5.93 12.42 2.76
CA ASN A 166 -6.45 11.54 1.73
C ASN A 166 -6.21 10.09 2.16
N ILE A 167 -7.24 9.27 2.39
CA ILE A 167 -7.03 7.80 2.54
C ILE A 167 -6.34 7.24 1.28
N SER A 168 -6.58 7.87 0.13
CA SER A 168 -5.93 7.48 -1.13
C SER A 168 -4.41 7.67 -1.10
N ASP A 169 -3.84 8.49 -0.21
CA ASP A 169 -2.37 8.58 -0.06
C ASP A 169 -1.74 7.25 0.41
N TYR A 170 -2.55 6.30 0.87
CA TYR A 170 -2.12 4.99 1.38
C TYR A 170 -2.61 3.76 0.59
N GLU A 171 -3.61 3.88 -0.31
CA GLU A 171 -4.07 2.75 -1.14
C GLU A 171 -3.61 2.82 -2.60
N ASN A 172 -3.07 3.96 -3.01
CA ASN A 172 -2.41 4.16 -4.29
C ASN A 172 -1.54 5.40 -4.08
N PRO A 173 -0.19 5.33 -4.03
CA PRO A 173 0.56 6.56 -4.24
C PRO A 173 0.00 7.15 -5.52
N GLN A 174 -0.62 8.34 -5.44
CA GLN A 174 -1.05 9.07 -6.61
C GLN A 174 0.10 8.94 -7.61
N PRO A 175 -0.14 8.57 -8.90
CA PRO A 175 0.91 8.71 -9.89
C PRO A 175 1.31 10.16 -9.77
N ILE A 176 2.50 10.39 -9.22
CA ILE A 176 3.01 11.73 -8.92
C ILE A 176 2.79 12.49 -10.21
N GLU A 177 1.92 13.50 -10.17
CA GLU A 177 1.65 14.27 -11.37
C GLU A 177 2.99 14.84 -11.78
N TYR A 178 3.44 14.38 -12.94
CA TYR A 178 4.80 14.56 -13.41
C TYR A 178 5.08 16.06 -13.55
N ASP A 179 5.80 16.63 -12.57
CA ASP A 179 6.46 17.91 -12.76
C ASP A 179 7.89 17.64 -13.26
N PRO A 180 8.16 17.79 -14.57
CA PRO A 180 9.50 17.64 -15.12
C PRO A 180 10.55 18.59 -14.50
N LYS A 181 10.11 19.58 -13.71
CA LYS A 181 10.94 20.59 -13.06
C LYS A 181 11.19 20.33 -11.57
N ASP A 182 10.63 19.28 -10.98
CA ASP A 182 10.83 19.00 -9.56
C ASP A 182 12.31 18.62 -9.29
N PRO A 183 13.03 19.37 -8.42
CA PRO A 183 14.44 19.15 -8.14
C PRO A 183 14.76 17.80 -7.48
N ARG A 184 13.75 17.06 -6.99
CA ARG A 184 13.90 15.69 -6.48
C ARG A 184 14.28 14.69 -7.58
N TYR A 185 14.02 15.00 -8.85
CA TYR A 185 14.45 14.17 -9.99
C TYR A 185 15.92 14.44 -10.32
N ILE A 186 16.82 13.88 -9.52
CA ILE A 186 18.26 13.97 -9.72
C ILE A 186 18.62 13.37 -11.08
N ILE A 187 19.23 14.20 -11.93
CA ILE A 187 19.83 13.77 -13.19
C ILE A 187 21.28 13.42 -12.88
N SER A 188 21.64 12.16 -13.13
CA SER A 188 22.99 11.58 -13.13
C SER A 188 23.57 11.05 -11.81
N ASN A 189 24.28 9.91 -11.94
CA ASN A 189 25.10 9.16 -10.98
C ASN A 189 24.48 8.95 -9.59
N VAL A 190 23.65 7.91 -9.47
CA VAL A 190 22.94 7.57 -8.23
C VAL A 190 23.02 6.08 -7.95
N LYS A 191 23.09 5.72 -6.67
CA LYS A 191 22.90 4.35 -6.17
C LYS A 191 21.80 4.35 -5.13
N LYS A 192 20.78 3.51 -5.31
CA LYS A 192 19.60 3.48 -4.44
C LYS A 192 19.14 2.05 -4.22
N THR A 193 18.56 1.80 -3.06
CA THR A 193 17.87 0.56 -2.73
C THR A 193 16.39 0.85 -2.52
N ILE A 194 15.51 0.08 -3.17
CA ILE A 194 14.06 0.22 -3.04
C ILE A 194 13.39 -1.15 -2.93
N THR A 195 12.14 -1.14 -2.49
CA THR A 195 11.25 -2.30 -2.52
C THR A 195 10.34 -2.21 -3.74
N VAL A 196 10.22 -3.30 -4.49
CA VAL A 196 9.32 -3.42 -5.65
C VAL A 196 8.27 -4.48 -5.30
N PRO A 197 7.03 -4.08 -4.97
CA PRO A 197 5.99 -5.04 -4.65
C PRO A 197 5.48 -5.73 -5.92
N ALA A 198 4.97 -6.94 -5.75
CA ALA A 198 4.52 -7.77 -6.87
C ALA A 198 3.12 -7.41 -7.39
N ASP A 199 2.32 -6.71 -6.59
CA ASP A 199 0.90 -6.41 -6.82
C ASP A 199 0.65 -5.10 -7.59
N ILE A 200 1.71 -4.44 -8.06
CA ILE A 200 1.61 -3.26 -8.92
C ILE A 200 2.49 -3.41 -10.16
N PRO A 201 2.08 -2.84 -11.32
CA PRO A 201 2.82 -2.99 -12.57
C PRO A 201 4.15 -2.25 -12.58
N TRP A 202 4.24 -1.08 -11.92
CA TRP A 202 5.42 -0.22 -11.95
C TRP A 202 5.63 0.48 -10.61
N THR A 203 6.85 0.36 -10.10
CA THR A 203 7.38 1.13 -8.97
C THR A 203 8.29 2.22 -9.50
N ASP A 204 7.92 3.48 -9.24
CA ASP A 204 8.73 4.63 -9.60
C ASP A 204 9.96 4.74 -8.69
N THR A 205 11.15 4.88 -9.27
CA THR A 205 12.38 5.06 -8.51
C THR A 205 12.70 6.51 -8.18
N TRP A 206 12.03 7.45 -8.87
CA TRP A 206 12.24 8.90 -8.91
C TRP A 206 13.58 9.30 -9.52
N VAL A 207 14.23 8.40 -10.25
CA VAL A 207 15.52 8.64 -10.89
C VAL A 207 15.32 8.92 -12.37
N LYS A 208 15.74 10.11 -12.82
CA LYS A 208 15.74 10.47 -14.24
C LYS A 208 17.04 9.99 -14.89
N VAL A 209 16.89 9.09 -15.84
CA VAL A 209 17.98 8.51 -16.62
C VAL A 209 18.06 9.25 -17.95
N LYS A 210 19.29 9.63 -18.34
CA LYS A 210 19.58 10.09 -19.69
C LYS A 210 19.96 8.91 -20.56
N GLU A 211 19.63 9.01 -21.84
CA GLU A 211 20.12 8.09 -22.87
C GLU A 211 21.65 7.93 -22.77
N GLY A 212 22.12 6.71 -22.95
CA GLY A 212 23.52 6.34 -22.86
C GLY A 212 24.01 5.98 -21.45
N LYS A 213 23.26 6.25 -20.37
CA LYS A 213 23.66 5.84 -19.00
C LYS A 213 23.66 4.32 -18.85
N ILE A 214 24.57 3.80 -18.03
CA ILE A 214 24.63 2.38 -17.65
C ILE A 214 23.85 2.18 -16.35
N ILE A 215 23.00 1.17 -16.32
CA ILE A 215 22.19 0.78 -15.18
C ILE A 215 22.65 -0.60 -14.74
N ARG A 216 23.07 -0.72 -13.47
CA ARG A 216 23.44 -1.98 -12.82
C ARG A 216 22.38 -2.30 -11.79
N VAL A 217 21.84 -3.52 -11.82
CA VAL A 217 20.74 -3.93 -10.94
C VAL A 217 21.15 -5.21 -10.21
N LYS A 218 20.84 -5.27 -8.92
CA LYS A 218 20.88 -6.47 -8.10
C LYS A 218 19.60 -6.58 -7.28
N ALA A 219 18.89 -7.68 -7.45
CA ALA A 219 17.67 -7.98 -6.73
C ALA A 219 17.88 -9.10 -5.70
N THR A 220 17.05 -9.09 -4.67
CA THR A 220 17.01 -10.09 -3.61
C THR A 220 15.55 -10.27 -3.17
N ARG A 221 15.30 -11.27 -2.30
CA ARG A 221 13.96 -11.73 -1.89
C ARG A 221 13.22 -12.45 -3.01
N LEU A 222 12.01 -12.90 -2.69
CA LEU A 222 11.13 -13.69 -3.55
C LEU A 222 9.74 -13.04 -3.56
N TRP A 223 9.03 -13.21 -4.67
CA TRP A 223 7.63 -12.82 -4.83
C TRP A 223 6.84 -13.91 -5.54
N SER A 224 5.52 -13.83 -5.56
CA SER A 224 4.63 -14.78 -6.24
C SER A 224 3.73 -14.02 -7.21
N MET A 225 3.67 -14.48 -8.46
CA MET A 225 2.73 -13.95 -9.45
C MET A 225 1.40 -14.71 -9.38
N GLY A 226 0.78 -14.77 -8.21
CA GLY A 226 -0.48 -15.48 -8.05
C GLY A 226 -0.89 -15.71 -6.60
N GLY A 227 -2.20 -15.82 -6.40
CA GLY A 227 -2.82 -16.03 -5.09
C GLY A 227 -2.80 -17.48 -4.62
N GLY A 228 -2.99 -17.69 -3.31
CA GLY A 228 -3.06 -19.03 -2.71
C GLY A 228 -1.70 -19.74 -2.65
N PRO A 229 -1.61 -21.06 -2.92
CA PRO A 229 -0.37 -21.83 -2.85
C PRO A 229 0.53 -21.68 -4.09
N PHE A 230 0.41 -20.58 -4.84
CA PHE A 230 1.24 -20.34 -6.03
C PHE A 230 2.72 -20.21 -5.62
N PRO A 231 3.65 -20.86 -6.34
CA PRO A 231 5.05 -20.87 -5.94
C PRO A 231 5.65 -19.46 -6.02
N SER A 232 6.46 -19.09 -5.03
CA SER A 232 7.30 -17.91 -5.15
C SER A 232 8.46 -18.15 -6.11
N THR A 233 8.93 -17.08 -6.73
CA THR A 233 10.13 -17.05 -7.57
C THR A 233 11.03 -15.87 -7.22
N ASP A 234 12.28 -15.94 -7.64
CA ASP A 234 13.22 -14.82 -7.57
C ASP A 234 13.02 -13.87 -8.75
N ALA A 235 13.90 -12.87 -8.84
CA ALA A 235 13.83 -11.86 -9.88
C ALA A 235 14.09 -12.38 -11.32
N ASN A 236 14.51 -13.63 -11.51
CA ASN A 236 14.62 -14.26 -12.83
C ASN A 236 13.30 -14.87 -13.31
N GLY A 237 12.26 -14.91 -12.46
CA GLY A 237 10.95 -15.41 -12.83
C GLY A 237 10.87 -16.95 -12.88
N TYR A 238 9.76 -17.47 -13.39
CA TYR A 238 9.53 -18.92 -13.45
C TYR A 238 10.24 -19.55 -14.64
N ASP A 239 11.11 -20.54 -14.39
CA ASP A 239 11.78 -21.32 -15.44
C ASP A 239 10.85 -22.31 -16.15
N ASN A 240 9.68 -22.63 -15.57
CA ASN A 240 8.80 -23.68 -16.07
C ASN A 240 7.59 -23.11 -16.83
N ALA A 241 7.62 -23.27 -18.16
CA ALA A 241 6.52 -22.90 -19.05
C ALA A 241 5.19 -23.66 -18.76
N GLU A 242 5.24 -24.85 -18.14
CA GLU A 242 4.03 -25.61 -17.79
C GLU A 242 3.28 -25.02 -16.59
N LEU A 243 3.98 -24.50 -15.57
CA LEU A 243 3.34 -23.82 -14.42
C LEU A 243 2.51 -22.63 -14.91
N VAL A 244 3.09 -21.89 -15.85
CA VAL A 244 2.49 -20.74 -16.49
C VAL A 244 1.27 -21.13 -17.35
N LYS A 245 1.38 -22.22 -18.12
CA LYS A 245 0.29 -22.72 -18.98
C LYS A 245 -0.90 -23.21 -18.16
N ASN A 246 -0.66 -23.92 -17.06
CA ASN A 246 -1.71 -24.43 -16.19
C ASN A 246 -2.51 -23.31 -15.50
N ARG A 247 -1.87 -22.16 -15.17
CA ARG A 247 -2.59 -20.97 -14.66
C ARG A 247 -3.55 -20.41 -15.70
N LYS A 248 -3.09 -20.23 -16.95
CA LYS A 248 -3.94 -19.71 -18.05
C LYS A 248 -5.15 -20.59 -18.33
N GLU A 249 -5.04 -21.90 -18.08
CA GLU A 249 -6.11 -22.87 -18.31
C GLU A 249 -7.02 -23.08 -17.08
N GLY A 250 -6.81 -22.35 -15.98
CA GLY A 250 -7.64 -22.46 -14.77
C GLY A 250 -7.56 -23.83 -14.07
N LYS A 251 -6.50 -24.60 -14.32
CA LYS A 251 -6.33 -25.94 -13.75
C LYS A 251 -5.79 -25.86 -12.32
N SER A 252 -6.38 -26.63 -11.41
CA SER A 252 -5.91 -26.75 -10.03
C SER A 252 -4.45 -27.23 -9.99
N PHE A 253 -3.60 -26.49 -9.29
CA PHE A 253 -2.20 -26.88 -9.09
C PHE A 253 -2.13 -28.11 -8.18
N GLN A 254 -1.79 -29.28 -8.75
CA GLN A 254 -1.28 -30.38 -7.93
C GLN A 254 0.07 -29.94 -7.37
N TYR A 255 0.18 -29.98 -6.04
CA TYR A 255 1.37 -29.60 -5.30
C TYR A 255 2.59 -30.36 -5.82
N PHE A 256 3.40 -29.70 -6.66
CA PHE A 256 4.79 -30.09 -6.81
C PHE A 256 5.49 -29.65 -5.53
N THR A 257 5.60 -30.56 -4.57
CA THR A 257 6.52 -30.40 -3.45
C THR A 257 7.92 -30.22 -4.03
N TYR A 258 8.38 -28.97 -4.09
CA TYR A 258 9.78 -28.68 -4.28
C TYR A 258 10.51 -29.25 -3.07
N LYS A 259 11.12 -30.42 -3.23
CA LYS A 259 12.17 -30.86 -2.33
C LYS A 259 13.23 -29.77 -2.36
N THR A 260 13.34 -29.04 -1.25
CA THR A 260 14.49 -28.19 -0.96
C THR A 260 15.71 -29.09 -0.80
N THR A 261 16.27 -29.52 -1.92
CA THR A 261 17.61 -30.13 -1.93
C THR A 261 18.61 -29.01 -1.69
N SER A 262 19.11 -29.01 -0.46
CA SER A 262 20.32 -28.36 0.02
C SER A 262 21.35 -28.08 -1.07
N ALA A 263 21.75 -26.81 -1.16
CA ALA A 263 23.05 -26.31 -1.62
C ALA A 263 23.80 -27.21 -2.61
N THR A 264 23.23 -27.41 -3.80
CA THR A 264 24.03 -27.84 -4.95
C THR A 264 24.37 -26.58 -5.73
N LYS A 265 25.66 -26.27 -5.86
CA LYS A 265 26.18 -25.23 -6.76
C LYS A 265 25.45 -25.34 -8.10
N MET A 266 24.45 -24.48 -8.34
CA MET A 266 23.90 -24.34 -9.68
C MET A 266 25.02 -23.76 -10.53
N SER A 267 25.53 -24.61 -11.40
CA SER A 267 26.46 -24.23 -12.43
C SER A 267 25.88 -23.05 -13.19
N SER A 268 26.72 -22.05 -13.43
CA SER A 268 26.47 -20.95 -14.32
C SER A 268 26.15 -21.49 -15.72
N VAL A 269 24.89 -21.81 -15.99
CA VAL A 269 24.42 -22.05 -17.34
C VAL A 269 24.41 -20.69 -18.02
N LYS A 270 25.51 -20.40 -18.73
CA LYS A 270 25.57 -19.36 -19.75
C LYS A 270 24.54 -19.67 -20.83
N ARG A 271 23.28 -19.28 -20.64
CA ARG A 271 22.32 -19.15 -21.73
C ARG A 271 22.64 -17.84 -22.45
N SER A 272 23.04 -17.97 -23.71
CA SER A 272 23.20 -16.88 -24.64
C SER A 272 21.90 -16.08 -24.73
N LYS A 273 21.98 -14.80 -24.33
CA LYS A 273 20.95 -13.79 -24.46
C LYS A 273 20.56 -13.63 -25.95
N SER A 274 19.41 -14.15 -26.35
CA SER A 274 18.63 -13.53 -27.41
C SER A 274 17.85 -12.38 -26.80
N GLU A 275 17.80 -11.24 -27.47
CA GLU A 275 16.94 -10.12 -27.11
C GLU A 275 15.50 -10.59 -26.88
N GLY A 276 14.94 -10.33 -25.69
CA GLY A 276 13.53 -9.92 -25.63
C GLY A 276 12.51 -10.79 -24.90
N SER A 277 12.81 -11.95 -24.32
CA SER A 277 11.82 -12.65 -23.48
C SER A 277 12.31 -12.83 -22.05
N ALA A 278 11.97 -11.88 -21.19
CA ALA A 278 12.05 -12.10 -19.76
C ALA A 278 11.07 -13.21 -19.36
N ASN A 279 11.43 -14.10 -18.43
CA ASN A 279 10.49 -15.11 -17.94
C ASN A 279 9.36 -14.41 -17.16
N LEU A 280 8.20 -15.06 -17.05
CA LEU A 280 7.11 -14.48 -16.25
C LEU A 280 7.47 -14.43 -14.79
N GLY A 281 7.03 -13.37 -14.12
CA GLY A 281 7.45 -13.05 -12.76
C GLY A 281 8.90 -12.63 -12.64
N SER A 282 9.61 -12.41 -13.75
CA SER A 282 10.93 -11.78 -13.69
C SER A 282 10.83 -10.29 -13.43
N LEU A 283 11.87 -9.72 -12.84
CA LEU A 283 12.00 -8.28 -12.68
C LEU A 283 12.36 -7.64 -14.02
N ILE A 284 11.61 -6.62 -14.40
CA ILE A 284 11.87 -5.76 -15.55
C ILE A 284 12.04 -4.32 -15.10
N ALA A 285 12.77 -3.55 -15.90
CA ALA A 285 12.91 -2.11 -15.76
C ALA A 285 12.26 -1.40 -16.95
N LYS A 286 11.77 -0.18 -16.74
CA LYS A 286 11.24 0.67 -17.81
C LYS A 286 11.85 2.06 -17.73
N ILE A 287 12.27 2.59 -18.87
CA ILE A 287 12.75 3.97 -19.02
C ILE A 287 12.05 4.54 -20.25
N GLY A 288 11.26 5.59 -20.07
CA GLY A 288 10.40 6.10 -21.14
C GLY A 288 9.47 5.01 -21.69
N ASN A 289 9.56 4.72 -22.99
CA ASN A 289 8.76 3.68 -23.66
C ASN A 289 9.54 2.37 -23.88
N LYS A 290 10.73 2.21 -23.31
CA LYS A 290 11.56 1.00 -23.45
C LYS A 290 11.54 0.16 -22.17
N ILE A 291 11.49 -1.16 -22.35
CA ILE A 291 11.53 -2.15 -21.26
C ILE A 291 12.85 -2.93 -21.36
N TYR A 292 13.45 -3.19 -20.21
CA TYR A 292 14.73 -3.86 -20.06
C TYR A 292 14.59 -5.07 -19.13
N PRO A 293 15.17 -6.24 -19.47
CA PRO A 293 15.24 -7.35 -18.53
C PRO A 293 16.21 -7.00 -17.39
N ALA A 294 15.71 -6.97 -16.15
CA ALA A 294 16.51 -6.60 -14.98
C ALA A 294 16.97 -7.83 -14.17
N GLY A 295 16.12 -8.85 -14.04
CA GLY A 295 16.52 -10.14 -13.46
C GLY A 295 17.06 -10.05 -12.03
N LEU A 296 17.74 -11.12 -11.59
CA LEU A 296 18.45 -11.15 -10.31
C LEU A 296 19.67 -10.23 -10.30
N GLU A 297 20.48 -10.26 -11.36
CA GLU A 297 21.59 -9.35 -11.57
C GLU A 297 21.68 -8.98 -13.05
N SER A 298 21.77 -7.70 -13.37
CA SER A 298 21.90 -7.24 -14.75
C SER A 298 22.70 -5.95 -14.87
N THR A 299 23.15 -5.72 -16.10
CA THR A 299 23.72 -4.45 -16.53
C THR A 299 23.22 -4.16 -17.93
N PHE A 300 22.64 -2.98 -18.13
CA PHE A 300 22.14 -2.54 -19.43
C PHE A 300 22.39 -1.04 -19.62
N ARG A 301 22.35 -0.58 -20.86
CA ARG A 301 22.47 0.83 -21.22
C ARG A 301 21.07 1.37 -21.55
N ALA A 302 20.75 2.57 -21.10
CA ALA A 302 19.49 3.22 -21.46
C ALA A 302 19.56 3.72 -22.91
N ASP A 303 18.65 3.25 -23.76
CA ASP A 303 18.52 3.68 -25.16
C ASP A 303 17.60 4.91 -25.31
N THR A 304 17.00 5.36 -24.21
CA THR A 304 16.13 6.52 -24.18
C THR A 304 16.26 7.23 -22.83
N SER A 305 15.88 8.50 -22.82
CA SER A 305 15.81 9.28 -21.59
C SER A 305 14.43 9.15 -20.96
N GLY A 306 14.36 9.14 -19.63
CA GLY A 306 13.08 9.04 -18.91
C GLY A 306 13.26 8.75 -17.43
N VAL A 307 12.15 8.60 -16.72
CA VAL A 307 12.18 8.11 -15.34
C VAL A 307 12.35 6.59 -15.37
N LEU A 308 13.18 6.08 -14.46
CA LEU A 308 13.39 4.65 -14.26
C LEU A 308 12.29 4.07 -13.36
N PHE A 309 11.64 3.03 -13.84
CA PHE A 309 10.66 2.23 -13.11
C PHE A 309 11.12 0.77 -13.05
N PHE A 310 10.65 0.03 -12.05
CA PHE A 310 10.81 -1.42 -11.95
C PHE A 310 9.46 -2.09 -11.69
N GLY A 311 9.29 -3.32 -12.17
CA GLY A 311 8.05 -4.07 -11.95
C GLY A 311 8.18 -5.55 -12.29
N PRO A 312 7.20 -6.37 -11.91
CA PRO A 312 7.11 -7.75 -12.36
C PRO A 312 6.70 -7.82 -13.84
N TYR A 313 7.26 -8.79 -14.57
CA TYR A 313 6.81 -9.12 -15.91
C TYR A 313 5.60 -10.07 -15.84
N GLU A 314 4.41 -9.52 -16.10
CA GLU A 314 3.14 -10.23 -16.13
C GLU A 314 2.23 -9.70 -17.24
N TRP A 315 1.17 -10.46 -17.57
CA TRP A 315 0.32 -10.22 -18.72
C TRP A 315 -0.86 -9.29 -18.46
N ASP A 316 -1.59 -9.47 -17.37
CA ASP A 316 -2.95 -8.92 -17.28
C ASP A 316 -3.33 -8.37 -15.91
N ASP A 317 -3.21 -9.17 -14.84
CA ASP A 317 -3.65 -8.80 -13.49
C ASP A 317 -2.54 -9.05 -12.46
N TYR A 318 -2.39 -8.10 -11.55
CA TYR A 318 -1.43 -8.12 -10.44
C TYR A 318 -2.13 -8.32 -9.09
N SER A 319 -3.48 -8.34 -9.06
CA SER A 319 -4.27 -8.26 -7.82
C SER A 319 -4.12 -9.46 -6.89
N ASP A 320 -3.70 -10.62 -7.42
CA ASP A 320 -3.45 -11.84 -6.65
C ASP A 320 -1.97 -12.09 -6.38
N ASN A 321 -1.08 -11.21 -6.86
CA ASN A 321 0.34 -11.31 -6.59
C ASN A 321 0.66 -11.01 -5.13
N THR A 322 1.74 -11.61 -4.63
CA THR A 322 2.16 -11.43 -3.24
C THR A 322 3.68 -11.34 -3.10
N GLY A 323 4.14 -10.72 -2.01
CA GLY A 323 5.55 -10.54 -1.75
C GLY A 323 6.16 -9.34 -2.49
N PHE A 324 7.49 -9.25 -2.43
CA PHE A 324 8.24 -8.13 -2.99
C PHE A 324 9.69 -8.51 -3.26
N LEU A 325 10.33 -7.76 -4.16
CA LEU A 325 11.78 -7.78 -4.31
C LEU A 325 12.41 -6.58 -3.63
N THR A 326 13.59 -6.77 -3.05
CA THR A 326 14.47 -5.66 -2.66
C THR A 326 15.53 -5.50 -3.73
N ILE A 327 15.52 -4.35 -4.40
CA ILE A 327 16.45 -4.06 -5.49
C ILE A 327 17.44 -2.99 -5.07
N THR A 328 18.71 -3.18 -5.41
CA THR A 328 19.73 -2.14 -5.38
C THR A 328 20.14 -1.86 -6.81
N PHE A 329 20.05 -0.61 -7.22
CA PHE A 329 20.45 -0.21 -8.57
C PHE A 329 21.41 0.97 -8.54
N GLU A 330 22.24 1.06 -9.57
CA GLU A 330 23.16 2.15 -9.82
C GLU A 330 22.96 2.65 -11.25
N VAL A 331 22.85 3.97 -11.42
CA VAL A 331 22.89 4.64 -12.73
C VAL A 331 24.22 5.36 -12.83
N ALA A 332 25.03 5.10 -13.85
CA ALA A 332 26.37 5.66 -14.01
C ALA A 332 26.66 6.08 -15.46
N ASP A 333 27.65 6.96 -15.66
CA ASP A 333 28.20 7.27 -16.99
C ASP A 333 29.03 6.13 -17.58
N LYS A 334 29.63 5.29 -16.72
CA LYS A 334 30.59 4.24 -17.07
C LYS A 334 30.41 2.97 -16.25
#